data_AF-A0A0E3R5V3-F1
#
_entry.id   AF-A0A0E3R5V3-F1
#
_cell.length_a   1.000
_cell.length_b   1.000
_cell.length_c   1.000
_cell.angle_alpha   90.00
_cell.angle_beta   90.00
_cell.angle_gamma   90.00
#
_symmetry.space_group_name_H-M   'P 1'
#
loop_
_entity.id
_entity.type
_entity.pdbx_description
1 polymer ?
#
loop_
_entity_poly.entity_id
_entity_poly.type
_entity_poly.pdbx_seq_one_letter_code
_entity_poly.pdbx_strand_id
1 'polypeptide(L)'
;MKGGKLLNVSYSTISLRDKKLTNAQLYQKWKTINWHEVKTRVNKLQTRITKAVLQNKWNLVKRLQYLLTHSYSAKLLAVRRVTQNKGKRTPGIDGEKWLSSASKMKAVLSLTGKRYKAKPLKRVFINKPGKKKKRPLGIPTMYDRAIQSLYSLALEPVAETKSDLRSFGFRNNRSARDACQQIFLCLSKKNSAQWILEGDIKGCFDNINHKWLLTNVPIEKSILTQFLKAGFIYKHHLNPTKAGTPQGGIISPILANMTGWYREVAPC
;
A
#
# COMPACT_ATOMS: atom_id res chain seq x y z
N MET A 1 41.40 -10.73 6.82
CA MET A 1 40.10 -11.37 6.49
C MET A 1 39.52 -11.96 7.77
N LYS A 2 38.41 -11.41 8.30
CA LYS A 2 37.67 -12.03 9.40
C LYS A 2 36.20 -12.13 8.98
N GLY A 3 35.75 -13.36 8.77
CA GLY A 3 34.40 -13.70 8.34
C GLY A 3 33.37 -13.37 9.41
N GLY A 4 32.47 -12.46 9.09
CA GLY A 4 31.28 -12.18 9.92
C GLY A 4 30.23 -13.27 9.71
N LYS A 5 29.95 -14.05 10.77
CA LYS A 5 28.84 -15.00 10.84
C LYS A 5 27.52 -14.31 10.47
N LEU A 6 26.81 -14.89 9.51
CA LEU A 6 25.43 -14.54 9.18
C LEU A 6 24.53 -14.86 10.39
N LEU A 7 24.00 -13.81 11.03
CA LEU A 7 22.99 -13.93 12.08
C LEU A 7 21.71 -14.52 11.48
N ASN A 8 21.52 -15.81 11.71
CA ASN A 8 20.35 -16.58 11.32
C ASN A 8 19.22 -16.30 12.33
N VAL A 9 18.56 -15.14 12.22
CA VAL A 9 17.40 -14.83 13.05
C VAL A 9 16.13 -15.16 12.26
N SER A 10 15.49 -16.25 12.66
CA SER A 10 14.22 -16.75 12.15
C SER A 10 13.07 -15.82 12.52
N TYR A 11 12.89 -14.74 11.75
CA TYR A 11 11.80 -13.74 11.95
C TYR A 11 10.41 -14.17 11.42
N SER A 12 10.18 -15.45 11.13
CA SER A 12 8.83 -15.95 10.83
C SER A 12 8.12 -16.28 12.14
N THR A 13 7.32 -15.33 12.66
CA THR A 13 6.51 -15.50 13.89
C THR A 13 5.32 -16.45 13.75
N ILE A 14 5.17 -17.12 12.60
CA ILE A 14 4.12 -18.11 12.39
C ILE A 14 4.70 -19.47 12.78
N SER A 15 4.27 -19.99 13.92
CA SER A 15 4.71 -21.29 14.41
C SER A 15 4.25 -22.39 13.44
N LEU A 16 5.04 -23.46 13.28
CA LEU A 16 4.66 -24.63 12.47
C LEU A 16 3.32 -25.26 12.94
N ARG A 17 2.93 -25.03 14.20
CA ARG A 17 1.66 -25.46 14.79
C ARG A 17 0.44 -24.76 14.16
N ASP A 18 0.61 -23.57 13.58
CA ASP A 18 -0.50 -22.80 13.00
C ASP A 18 -1.02 -23.36 11.66
N LYS A 19 -0.29 -24.31 11.04
CA LYS A 19 -0.69 -24.92 9.75
C LYS A 19 -1.74 -26.04 9.87
N LYS A 20 -2.04 -26.54 11.08
CA LYS A 20 -3.01 -27.63 11.34
C LYS A 20 -4.24 -27.18 12.15
N LEU A 21 -4.65 -25.91 12.06
CA LEU A 21 -5.87 -25.46 12.76
C LEU A 21 -7.14 -25.79 11.98
N THR A 22 -8.18 -26.21 12.70
CA THR A 22 -9.52 -26.39 12.14
C THR A 22 -10.17 -25.04 11.84
N ASN A 23 -11.17 -25.03 10.95
CA ASN A 23 -11.90 -23.81 10.61
C ASN A 23 -12.57 -23.17 11.85
N ALA A 24 -13.04 -23.96 12.81
CA ALA A 24 -13.62 -23.48 14.07
C ALA A 24 -12.57 -22.75 14.93
N GLN A 25 -11.37 -23.30 15.06
CA GLN A 25 -10.27 -22.67 15.80
C GLN A 25 -9.81 -21.36 15.11
N LEU A 26 -9.71 -21.36 13.78
CA LEU A 26 -9.36 -20.15 13.01
C LEU A 26 -10.43 -19.06 13.17
N TYR A 27 -11.70 -19.43 13.20
CA TYR A 27 -12.81 -18.52 13.44
C TYR A 27 -12.69 -17.86 14.82
N GLN A 28 -12.47 -18.65 15.87
CA GLN A 28 -12.31 -18.15 17.23
C GLN A 28 -11.07 -17.24 17.34
N LYS A 29 -9.93 -17.67 16.81
CA LYS A 29 -8.69 -16.87 16.78
C LYS A 29 -8.90 -15.49 16.17
N TRP A 30 -9.71 -15.35 15.12
CA TRP A 30 -9.99 -14.05 14.50
C TRP A 30 -10.93 -13.17 15.34
N LYS A 31 -11.90 -13.78 16.02
CA LYS A 31 -12.87 -13.05 16.87
C LYS A 31 -12.24 -12.51 18.15
N THR A 32 -11.30 -13.25 18.74
CA THR A 32 -10.66 -12.89 20.00
C THR A 32 -9.48 -11.92 19.85
N ILE A 33 -9.18 -11.45 18.63
CA ILE A 33 -8.06 -10.54 18.38
C ILE A 33 -8.29 -9.20 19.07
N ASN A 34 -7.37 -8.83 19.96
CA ASN A 34 -7.27 -7.47 20.47
C ASN A 34 -6.69 -6.53 19.40
N TRP A 35 -7.59 -5.86 18.68
CA TRP A 35 -7.22 -4.96 17.60
C TRP A 35 -6.48 -3.70 18.05
N HIS A 36 -6.72 -3.23 19.27
CA HIS A 36 -6.01 -2.08 19.82
C HIS A 36 -4.52 -2.43 19.98
N GLU A 37 -4.24 -3.58 20.60
CA GLU A 37 -2.86 -4.05 20.77
C GLU A 37 -2.15 -4.27 19.43
N VAL A 38 -2.84 -4.90 18.47
CA VAL A 38 -2.31 -5.11 17.12
C VAL A 38 -1.92 -3.78 16.45
N LYS A 39 -2.78 -2.76 16.54
CA LYS A 39 -2.49 -1.41 16.02
C LYS A 39 -1.30 -0.79 16.74
N THR A 40 -1.26 -0.86 18.07
CA THR A 40 -0.15 -0.31 18.87
C THR A 40 1.19 -0.94 18.51
N ARG A 41 1.24 -2.26 18.31
CA ARG A 41 2.47 -2.97 17.88
C ARG A 41 2.95 -2.50 16.51
N VAL A 42 2.04 -2.32 15.55
CA VAL A 42 2.37 -1.82 14.20
C VAL A 42 2.81 -0.35 14.27
N ASN A 43 2.09 0.49 15.00
CA ASN A 43 2.42 1.90 15.20
C ASN A 43 3.82 2.07 15.81
N LYS A 44 4.18 1.28 16.82
CA LYS A 44 5.54 1.29 17.41
C LYS A 44 6.63 1.03 16.36
N LEU A 45 6.41 0.07 15.45
CA LEU A 45 7.34 -0.18 14.35
C LEU A 45 7.35 0.96 13.32
N GLN A 46 6.18 1.50 12.97
CA GLN A 46 6.05 2.64 12.07
C GLN A 46 6.78 3.88 12.63
N THR A 47 6.62 4.20 13.91
CA THR A 47 7.36 5.29 14.57
C THR A 47 8.87 5.08 14.53
N ARG A 48 9.35 3.84 14.69
CA ARG A 48 10.78 3.52 14.54
C ARG A 48 11.26 3.73 13.11
N ILE A 49 10.45 3.39 12.12
CA ILE A 49 10.73 3.69 10.70
C ILE A 49 10.81 5.20 10.49
N THR A 50 9.82 5.97 10.95
CA THR A 50 9.81 7.44 10.89
C THR A 50 11.09 8.02 11.49
N LYS A 51 11.48 7.63 12.71
CA LYS A 51 12.72 8.09 13.36
C LYS A 51 13.97 7.74 12.53
N ALA A 52 14.02 6.54 11.96
CA ALA A 52 15.14 6.13 11.11
C ALA A 52 15.21 6.93 9.79
N VAL A 53 14.07 7.30 9.20
CA VAL A 53 14.01 8.15 8.01
C VAL A 53 14.47 9.57 8.32
N LEU A 54 14.03 10.16 9.44
CA LEU A 54 14.45 11.49 9.87
C LEU A 54 15.97 11.56 10.12
N GLN A 55 16.58 10.46 10.57
CA GLN A 55 18.03 10.32 10.77
C GLN A 55 18.78 9.87 9.52
N ASN A 56 18.13 9.76 8.36
CA ASN A 56 18.70 9.27 7.09
C ASN A 56 19.36 7.86 7.17
N LYS A 57 18.95 7.02 8.14
CA LYS A 57 19.48 5.65 8.34
C LYS A 57 18.76 4.63 7.44
N TRP A 58 18.97 4.71 6.13
CA TRP A 58 18.24 3.90 5.14
C TRP A 58 18.42 2.38 5.28
N ASN A 59 19.58 1.91 5.74
CA ASN A 59 19.79 0.48 6.03
C ASN A 59 18.92 0.01 7.20
N LEU A 60 18.71 0.85 8.22
CA LEU A 60 17.82 0.56 9.33
C LEU A 60 16.35 0.60 8.87
N VAL A 61 15.98 1.57 8.02
CA VAL A 61 14.63 1.64 7.41
C VAL A 61 14.30 0.32 6.69
N LYS A 62 15.19 -0.17 5.83
CA LYS A 62 15.01 -1.45 5.12
C LYS A 62 14.81 -2.63 6.07
N ARG A 63 15.62 -2.73 7.13
CA ARG A 63 15.50 -3.78 8.15
C ARG A 63 14.18 -3.71 8.91
N LEU A 64 13.74 -2.50 9.28
CA LEU A 64 12.47 -2.30 9.99
C LEU A 64 11.26 -2.56 9.10
N GLN A 65 11.30 -2.17 7.82
CA GLN A 65 10.26 -2.50 6.85
C GLN A 65 10.18 -4.02 6.63
N TYR A 66 11.33 -4.70 6.53
CA TYR A 66 11.38 -6.16 6.48
C TYR A 66 10.74 -6.78 7.74
N LEU A 67 11.10 -6.29 8.93
CA LEU A 67 10.51 -6.76 10.19
C LEU A 67 8.99 -6.53 10.24
N LEU A 68 8.52 -5.36 9.79
CA LEU A 68 7.09 -5.02 9.77
C LEU A 68 6.34 -5.95 8.81
N THR A 69 6.82 -6.14 7.59
CA THR A 69 6.18 -7.02 6.59
C THR A 69 6.15 -8.49 7.01
N HIS A 70 7.06 -8.93 7.88
CA HIS A 70 7.08 -10.30 8.40
C HIS A 70 6.32 -10.47 9.72
N SER A 71 5.88 -9.37 10.37
CA SER A 71 5.18 -9.39 11.64
C SER A 71 3.74 -9.89 11.53
N TYR A 72 3.36 -10.78 12.44
CA TYR A 72 1.98 -11.27 12.57
C TYR A 72 0.95 -10.14 12.71
N SER A 73 1.24 -9.13 13.52
CA SER A 73 0.34 -7.98 13.75
C SER A 73 0.10 -7.16 12.46
N ALA A 74 1.13 -6.99 11.63
CA ALA A 74 0.99 -6.26 10.37
C ALA A 74 0.16 -7.05 9.36
N LYS A 75 0.35 -8.38 9.28
CA LYS A 75 -0.47 -9.25 8.42
C LYS A 75 -1.95 -9.24 8.82
N LEU A 76 -2.24 -9.23 10.12
CA LEU A 76 -3.60 -9.07 10.64
C LEU A 76 -4.25 -7.76 10.18
N LEU A 77 -3.55 -6.63 10.32
CA LEU A 77 -4.08 -5.33 9.87
C LEU A 77 -4.27 -5.28 8.36
N ALA A 78 -3.33 -5.85 7.59
CA ALA A 78 -3.43 -5.88 6.13
C ALA A 78 -4.68 -6.63 5.66
N VAL A 79 -4.94 -7.83 6.20
CA VAL A 79 -6.15 -8.60 5.87
C VAL A 79 -7.41 -7.92 6.37
N ARG A 80 -7.38 -7.31 7.55
CA ARG A 80 -8.52 -6.53 8.06
C ARG A 80 -8.87 -5.35 7.14
N ARG A 81 -7.87 -4.58 6.68
CA ARG A 81 -8.08 -3.44 5.77
C ARG A 81 -8.76 -3.89 4.47
N VAL A 82 -8.31 -4.98 3.87
CA VAL A 82 -8.90 -5.53 2.63
C VAL A 82 -10.34 -6.02 2.85
N THR A 83 -10.62 -6.61 4.01
CA THR A 83 -11.92 -7.27 4.29
C THR A 83 -12.98 -6.33 4.86
N GLN A 84 -12.60 -5.13 5.32
CA GLN A 84 -13.53 -4.09 5.76
C GLN A 84 -13.98 -3.16 4.63
N ASN A 85 -13.19 -3.02 3.57
CA ASN A 85 -13.50 -2.16 2.43
C ASN A 85 -14.75 -2.62 1.66
N LYS A 86 -15.46 -1.68 1.01
CA LYS A 86 -16.63 -1.96 0.15
C LYS A 86 -16.34 -3.02 -0.92
N GLY A 87 -15.09 -3.07 -1.41
CA GLY A 87 -14.61 -4.06 -2.38
C GLY A 87 -14.44 -5.50 -1.87
N LYS A 88 -14.76 -5.82 -0.61
CA LYS A 88 -14.62 -7.18 -0.02
C LYS A 88 -15.43 -8.26 -0.74
N ARG A 89 -16.50 -7.87 -1.43
CA ARG A 89 -17.40 -8.79 -2.17
C ARG A 89 -16.98 -8.95 -3.63
N THR A 90 -16.03 -8.14 -4.11
CA THR A 90 -15.61 -8.12 -5.51
C THR A 90 -14.33 -8.95 -5.66
N PRO A 91 -14.40 -10.17 -6.22
CA PRO A 91 -13.24 -11.02 -6.37
C PRO A 91 -12.34 -10.52 -7.50
N GLY A 92 -11.08 -10.95 -7.48
CA GLY A 92 -10.18 -10.77 -8.60
C GLY A 92 -10.46 -11.77 -9.73
N ILE A 93 -9.41 -12.09 -10.49
CA ILE A 93 -9.48 -13.09 -11.56
C ILE A 93 -9.68 -14.52 -11.04
N ASP A 94 -9.32 -14.78 -9.78
CA ASP A 94 -9.37 -16.10 -9.14
C ASP A 94 -10.72 -16.42 -8.49
N GLY A 95 -11.67 -15.48 -8.51
CA GLY A 95 -13.01 -15.72 -7.92
C GLY A 95 -13.04 -15.74 -6.39
N GLU A 96 -11.89 -15.73 -5.71
CA GLU A 96 -11.81 -15.88 -4.26
C GLU A 96 -12.31 -14.66 -3.48
N LYS A 97 -12.96 -14.92 -2.35
CA LYS A 97 -13.46 -13.92 -1.38
C LYS A 97 -13.17 -14.37 0.04
N TRP A 98 -12.85 -13.43 0.93
CA TRP A 98 -12.59 -13.72 2.35
C TRP A 98 -13.72 -13.19 3.25
N LEU A 99 -14.89 -13.83 3.15
CA LEU A 99 -16.09 -13.39 3.86
C LEU A 99 -16.11 -13.88 5.32
N SER A 100 -15.76 -15.15 5.54
CA SER A 100 -15.78 -15.78 6.87
C SER A 100 -14.54 -15.42 7.69
N SER A 101 -14.66 -15.35 9.02
CA SER A 101 -13.51 -15.09 9.90
C SER A 101 -12.40 -16.14 9.77
N ALA A 102 -12.76 -17.41 9.56
CA ALA A 102 -11.80 -18.47 9.30
C ALA A 102 -11.00 -18.24 8.00
N SER A 103 -11.66 -17.83 6.91
CA SER A 103 -10.98 -17.50 5.65
C SER A 103 -10.00 -16.33 5.80
N LYS A 104 -10.37 -15.31 6.58
CA LYS A 104 -9.51 -14.16 6.89
C LYS A 104 -8.29 -14.61 7.69
N MET A 105 -8.47 -15.44 8.71
CA MET A 105 -7.37 -15.94 9.51
C MET A 105 -6.44 -16.86 8.70
N LYS A 106 -7.00 -17.74 7.86
CA LYS A 106 -6.22 -18.56 6.91
C LYS A 106 -5.40 -17.68 5.97
N ALA A 107 -6.00 -16.61 5.46
CA ALA A 107 -5.30 -15.63 4.63
C ALA A 107 -4.11 -15.00 5.37
N VAL A 108 -4.28 -14.57 6.63
CA VAL A 108 -3.20 -13.99 7.46
C VAL A 108 -2.01 -14.96 7.58
N LEU A 109 -2.31 -16.24 7.86
CA LEU A 109 -1.28 -17.26 8.02
C LEU A 109 -0.57 -17.58 6.71
N SER A 110 -1.29 -17.52 5.58
CA SER A 110 -0.72 -17.69 4.25
C SER A 110 0.03 -16.47 3.72
N LEU A 111 -0.20 -15.28 4.28
CA LEU A 111 0.32 -14.01 3.76
C LEU A 111 1.84 -13.95 3.94
N THR A 112 2.57 -14.13 2.85
CA THR A 112 4.03 -14.08 2.83
C THR A 112 4.53 -13.43 1.54
N GLY A 113 5.59 -12.61 1.66
CA GLY A 113 6.33 -12.11 0.50
C GLY A 113 7.24 -13.17 -0.12
N LYS A 114 7.61 -14.20 0.65
CA LYS A 114 8.44 -15.31 0.14
C LYS A 114 7.66 -16.12 -0.90
N ARG A 115 8.23 -16.27 -2.10
CA ARG A 115 7.59 -16.94 -3.26
C ARG A 115 6.28 -16.30 -3.72
N TYR A 116 6.07 -15.03 -3.40
CA TYR A 116 4.95 -14.27 -3.95
C TYR A 116 5.07 -14.19 -5.48
N LYS A 117 3.94 -14.41 -6.17
CA LYS A 117 3.76 -14.18 -7.60
C LYS A 117 2.49 -13.35 -7.78
N ALA A 118 2.63 -12.11 -8.24
CA ALA A 118 1.49 -11.26 -8.52
C ALA A 118 0.62 -11.84 -9.65
N LYS A 119 -0.70 -11.89 -9.42
CA LYS A 119 -1.66 -12.31 -10.44
C LYS A 119 -2.11 -11.09 -11.27
N PRO A 120 -2.47 -11.27 -12.55
CA PRO A 120 -2.98 -10.17 -13.36
C PRO A 120 -4.30 -9.62 -12.83
N LEU A 121 -4.53 -8.33 -13.02
CA LEU A 121 -5.73 -7.66 -12.52
C LEU A 121 -6.94 -7.93 -13.40
N LYS A 122 -8.13 -8.06 -12.81
CA LYS A 122 -9.38 -8.13 -13.57
C LYS A 122 -9.80 -6.74 -14.03
N ARG A 123 -9.84 -6.49 -15.35
CA ARG A 123 -10.24 -5.18 -15.90
C ARG A 123 -11.76 -5.05 -15.94
N VAL A 124 -12.29 -3.99 -15.32
CA VAL A 124 -13.73 -3.65 -15.29
C VAL A 124 -13.89 -2.18 -15.64
N PHE A 125 -14.92 -1.83 -16.40
CA PHE A 125 -15.21 -0.44 -16.76
C PHE A 125 -16.32 0.12 -15.87
N ILE A 126 -16.06 1.27 -15.25
CA ILE A 126 -17.03 2.00 -14.42
C ILE A 126 -17.34 3.32 -15.11
N ASN A 127 -18.62 3.71 -15.15
CA ASN A 127 -19.02 4.99 -15.73
C ASN A 127 -18.44 6.14 -14.88
N LYS A 128 -17.88 7.16 -15.54
CA LYS A 128 -17.44 8.35 -14.83
C LYS A 128 -18.68 9.20 -14.50
N PRO A 129 -18.86 9.67 -13.24
CA PRO A 129 -19.95 10.57 -12.90
C PRO A 129 -19.94 11.79 -13.85
N GLY A 130 -21.06 12.05 -14.51
CA GLY A 130 -21.23 13.20 -15.42
C GLY A 130 -20.49 13.14 -16.75
N LYS A 131 -19.86 12.02 -17.15
CA LYS A 131 -19.20 11.89 -18.48
C LYS A 131 -19.53 10.54 -19.16
N LYS A 132 -19.73 10.54 -20.48
CA LYS A 132 -19.94 9.31 -21.29
C LYS A 132 -18.71 8.36 -21.29
N LYS A 133 -17.53 8.86 -20.92
CA LYS A 133 -16.28 8.07 -20.89
C LYS A 133 -16.26 7.13 -19.68
N LYS A 134 -15.92 5.86 -19.92
CA LYS A 134 -15.75 4.84 -18.87
C LYS A 134 -14.33 4.88 -18.31
N ARG A 135 -14.18 4.81 -16.99
CA ARG A 135 -12.89 4.66 -16.30
C ARG A 135 -12.56 3.16 -16.19
N PRO A 136 -11.39 2.73 -16.65
CA PRO A 136 -11.02 1.34 -16.55
C PRO A 136 -10.37 1.05 -15.18
N LEU A 137 -10.99 0.20 -14.37
CA LEU A 137 -10.52 -0.23 -13.07
C LEU A 137 -9.85 -1.60 -13.18
N GLY A 138 -8.66 -1.75 -12.60
CA GLY A 138 -8.01 -3.04 -12.39
C GLY A 138 -8.33 -3.53 -10.98
N ILE A 139 -8.98 -4.68 -10.89
CA ILE A 139 -9.37 -5.29 -9.62
C ILE A 139 -8.36 -6.41 -9.30
N PRO A 140 -7.46 -6.24 -8.31
CA PRO A 140 -6.53 -7.30 -7.92
C PRO A 140 -7.25 -8.40 -7.14
N THR A 141 -6.58 -9.55 -7.00
CA THR A 141 -7.05 -10.65 -6.14
C THR A 141 -7.03 -10.25 -4.66
N MET A 142 -7.74 -11.00 -3.82
CA MET A 142 -7.76 -10.72 -2.37
C MET A 142 -6.37 -10.84 -1.76
N TYR A 143 -5.59 -11.83 -2.20
CA TYR A 143 -4.21 -12.03 -1.78
C TYR A 143 -3.31 -10.86 -2.21
N ASP A 144 -3.39 -10.44 -3.48
CA ASP A 144 -2.61 -9.29 -3.98
C ASP A 144 -2.96 -8.00 -3.23
N ARG A 145 -4.24 -7.75 -2.95
CA ARG A 145 -4.66 -6.61 -2.14
C ARG A 145 -4.09 -6.66 -0.73
N ALA A 146 -4.05 -7.84 -0.11
CA ALA A 146 -3.51 -8.00 1.23
C ALA A 146 -1.99 -7.78 1.25
N ILE A 147 -1.26 -8.29 0.26
CA ILE A 147 0.16 -8.04 0.09
C ILE A 147 0.41 -6.55 -0.17
N GLN A 148 -0.32 -5.91 -1.08
CA GLN A 148 -0.23 -4.45 -1.30
C GLN A 148 -0.53 -3.65 -0.03
N SER A 149 -1.54 -4.06 0.74
CA SER A 149 -1.86 -3.42 2.03
C SER A 149 -0.76 -3.61 3.07
N LEU A 150 -0.07 -4.76 3.07
CA LEU A 150 1.02 -5.04 3.99
C LEU A 150 2.25 -4.17 3.68
N TYR A 151 2.62 -4.06 2.41
CA TYR A 151 3.70 -3.18 1.97
C TYR A 151 3.32 -1.69 2.08
N SER A 152 2.04 -1.33 1.93
CA SER A 152 1.51 0.01 2.24
C SER A 152 1.83 0.41 3.67
N LEU A 153 1.56 -0.45 4.66
CA LEU A 153 1.87 -0.15 6.07
C LEU A 153 3.38 0.10 6.31
N ALA A 154 4.25 -0.52 5.53
CA ALA A 154 5.70 -0.32 5.61
C ALA A 154 6.18 0.97 4.92
N LEU A 155 5.45 1.43 3.90
CA LEU A 155 5.77 2.65 3.14
C LEU A 155 5.15 3.92 3.73
N GLU A 156 3.97 3.82 4.34
CA GLU A 156 3.25 4.95 4.96
C GLU A 156 4.14 5.85 5.83
N PRO A 157 4.99 5.34 6.74
CA PRO A 157 5.83 6.18 7.57
C PRO A 157 6.88 6.97 6.78
N VAL A 158 7.39 6.37 5.69
CA VAL A 158 8.38 7.02 4.82
C VAL A 158 7.72 8.09 3.97
N ALA A 159 6.57 7.75 3.36
CA ALA A 159 5.79 8.67 2.55
C ALA A 159 5.39 9.89 3.39
N GLU A 160 4.88 9.69 4.61
CA GLU A 160 4.45 10.79 5.48
C GLU A 160 5.61 11.73 5.85
N THR A 161 6.80 11.19 6.15
CA THR A 161 7.97 12.03 6.49
C THR A 161 8.56 12.80 5.32
N LYS A 162 8.37 12.33 4.08
CA LYS A 162 8.94 12.93 2.87
C LYS A 162 7.93 13.72 2.05
N SER A 163 6.66 13.73 2.46
CA SER A 163 5.59 14.48 1.78
C SER A 163 5.60 15.94 2.21
N ASP A 164 5.25 16.82 1.27
CA ASP A 164 5.08 18.26 1.54
C ASP A 164 3.96 18.52 2.58
N LEU A 165 4.08 19.58 3.37
CA LEU A 165 3.12 19.92 4.42
C LEU A 165 1.75 20.37 3.89
N ARG A 166 1.71 20.92 2.69
CA ARG A 166 0.52 21.41 1.96
C ARG A 166 -0.06 20.36 1.01
N SER A 167 0.42 19.13 1.12
CA SER A 167 -0.16 17.98 0.45
C SER A 167 -1.24 17.32 1.29
N PHE A 168 -2.47 17.30 0.78
CA PHE A 168 -3.63 16.75 1.49
C PHE A 168 -4.15 15.43 0.90
N GLY A 169 -3.79 15.09 -0.34
CA GLY A 169 -4.35 13.94 -1.05
C GLY A 169 -3.83 12.59 -0.53
N PHE A 170 -4.74 11.63 -0.32
CA PHE A 170 -4.43 10.22 -0.02
C PHE A 170 -3.51 9.98 1.20
N ARG A 171 -3.51 10.90 2.17
CA ARG A 171 -2.73 10.79 3.41
C ARG A 171 -3.61 10.48 4.60
N ASN A 172 -3.04 9.77 5.58
CA ASN A 172 -3.74 9.52 6.83
C ASN A 172 -3.88 10.84 7.60
N ASN A 173 -5.03 11.05 8.24
CA ASN A 173 -5.35 12.23 9.05
C ASN A 173 -5.29 13.57 8.28
N ARG A 174 -5.42 13.53 6.94
CA ARG A 174 -5.60 14.73 6.10
C ARG A 174 -6.89 14.61 5.31
N SER A 175 -7.61 15.72 5.16
CA SER A 175 -8.90 15.75 4.47
C SER A 175 -8.99 16.88 3.44
N ALA A 176 -9.98 16.81 2.56
CA ALA A 176 -10.28 17.91 1.64
C ALA A 176 -10.65 19.21 2.38
N ARG A 177 -11.20 19.10 3.60
CA ARG A 177 -11.53 20.26 4.43
C ARG A 177 -10.27 21.01 4.89
N ASP A 178 -9.19 20.28 5.19
CA ASP A 178 -7.91 20.88 5.56
C ASP A 178 -7.32 21.66 4.39
N ALA A 179 -7.50 21.15 3.16
CA ALA A 179 -7.10 21.87 1.95
C ALA A 179 -7.91 23.16 1.77
N CYS A 180 -9.23 23.12 1.97
CA CYS A 180 -10.07 24.32 1.95
C CYS A 180 -9.64 25.35 3.01
N GLN A 181 -9.32 24.89 4.22
CA GLN A 181 -8.80 25.76 5.29
C GLN A 181 -7.47 26.41 4.88
N GLN A 182 -6.56 25.64 4.28
CA GLN A 182 -5.29 26.18 3.79
C GLN A 182 -5.50 27.24 2.69
N ILE A 183 -6.40 26.98 1.75
CA ILE A 183 -6.79 27.94 0.70
C ILE A 183 -7.35 29.22 1.34
N PHE A 184 -8.26 29.09 2.30
CA PHE A 184 -8.83 30.24 3.02
C PHE A 184 -7.76 31.07 3.73
N LEU A 185 -6.83 30.43 4.44
CA LEU A 185 -5.73 31.13 5.12
C LEU A 185 -4.79 31.84 4.13
N CYS A 186 -4.61 31.30 2.92
CA CYS A 186 -3.78 31.91 1.87
C CYS A 186 -4.47 33.10 1.18
N LEU A 187 -5.80 33.07 1.04
CA LEU A 187 -6.57 34.02 0.23
C LEU A 187 -7.41 35.03 1.01
N SER A 188 -7.48 34.93 2.34
CA SER A 188 -8.32 35.81 3.18
C SER A 188 -7.66 37.14 3.59
N LYS A 189 -6.36 37.30 3.34
CA LYS A 189 -5.60 38.49 3.77
C LYS A 189 -5.68 39.59 2.72
N LYS A 190 -5.65 40.86 3.13
CA LYS A 190 -5.68 42.02 2.21
C LYS A 190 -4.59 41.99 1.13
N ASN A 191 -3.43 41.39 1.43
CA ASN A 191 -2.30 41.26 0.51
C ASN A 191 -2.19 39.87 -0.13
N SER A 192 -3.28 39.10 -0.20
CA SER A 192 -3.27 37.79 -0.83
C SER A 192 -3.14 37.87 -2.35
N ALA A 193 -2.67 36.79 -2.96
CA ALA A 193 -2.62 36.66 -4.41
C ALA A 193 -4.03 36.84 -5.01
N GLN A 194 -4.14 37.65 -6.06
CA GLN A 194 -5.39 37.92 -6.77
C GLN A 194 -5.73 36.87 -7.85
N TRP A 195 -4.73 36.07 -8.25
CA TRP A 195 -4.85 35.10 -9.32
C TRP A 195 -4.49 33.69 -8.84
N ILE A 196 -5.24 32.70 -9.30
CA ILE A 196 -5.04 31.28 -8.97
C ILE A 196 -4.79 30.53 -10.28
N LEU A 197 -3.70 29.77 -10.32
CA LEU A 197 -3.43 28.84 -11.41
C LEU A 197 -4.06 27.48 -11.08
N GLU A 198 -5.09 27.10 -11.83
CA GLU A 198 -5.66 25.75 -11.77
C GLU A 198 -4.94 24.82 -12.75
N GLY A 199 -4.47 23.67 -12.25
CA GLY A 199 -3.83 22.64 -13.06
C GLY A 199 -4.24 21.23 -12.64
N ASP A 200 -4.44 20.35 -13.62
CA ASP A 200 -4.67 18.92 -13.40
C ASP A 200 -3.69 18.08 -14.23
N ILE A 201 -3.17 17.00 -13.64
CA ILE A 201 -2.22 16.10 -14.29
C ILE A 201 -3.01 15.04 -15.07
N LYS A 202 -3.02 15.17 -16.40
CA LYS A 202 -3.66 14.20 -17.29
C LYS A 202 -3.03 12.82 -17.13
N GLY A 203 -3.84 11.85 -16.68
CA GLY A 203 -3.41 10.45 -16.60
C GLY A 203 -2.34 10.19 -15.54
N CYS A 204 -2.39 10.89 -14.40
CA CYS A 204 -1.39 10.78 -13.31
C CYS A 204 -1.03 9.32 -12.97
N PHE A 205 -2.01 8.42 -12.82
CA PHE A 205 -1.75 7.01 -12.52
C PHE A 205 -1.30 6.19 -13.73
N ASP A 206 -1.71 6.55 -14.93
CA ASP A 206 -1.46 5.77 -16.16
C ASP A 206 -0.06 6.02 -16.74
N ASN A 207 0.54 7.17 -16.43
CA ASN A 207 1.80 7.63 -17.04
C ASN A 207 3.03 7.58 -16.11
N ILE A 208 2.92 6.97 -14.92
CA ILE A 208 4.06 6.88 -13.99
C ILE A 208 5.15 5.97 -14.56
N ASN A 209 6.39 6.47 -14.61
CA ASN A 209 7.54 5.72 -15.08
C ASN A 209 7.97 4.63 -14.08
N HIS A 210 7.97 3.36 -14.53
CA HIS A 210 8.34 2.22 -13.69
C HIS A 210 9.80 2.24 -13.25
N LYS A 211 10.73 2.65 -14.12
CA LYS A 211 12.17 2.74 -13.79
C LYS A 211 12.39 3.73 -12.66
N TRP A 212 11.69 4.86 -12.70
CA TRP A 212 11.76 5.87 -11.64
C TRP A 212 11.23 5.32 -10.30
N LEU A 213 10.09 4.63 -10.30
CA LEU A 213 9.52 4.02 -9.10
C LEU A 213 10.47 2.97 -8.48
N LEU A 214 11.06 2.11 -9.31
CA LEU A 214 11.98 1.06 -8.86
C LEU A 214 13.30 1.59 -8.28
N THR A 215 13.69 2.80 -8.66
CA THR A 215 14.90 3.46 -8.16
C THR A 215 14.63 4.22 -6.87
N ASN A 216 13.52 4.98 -6.80
CA ASN A 216 13.30 5.97 -5.75
C ASN A 216 12.38 5.51 -4.61
N VAL A 217 11.56 4.47 -4.81
CA VAL A 217 10.68 3.97 -3.76
C VAL A 217 11.43 2.98 -2.86
N PRO A 218 11.51 3.23 -1.54
CA PRO A 218 12.22 2.37 -0.58
C PRO A 218 11.34 1.17 -0.21
N ILE A 219 11.19 0.27 -1.17
CA ILE A 219 10.51 -1.02 -1.04
C ILE A 219 11.38 -2.12 -1.66
N GLU A 220 11.09 -3.38 -1.35
CA GLU A 220 11.71 -4.52 -2.02
C GLU A 220 11.42 -4.48 -3.53
N LYS A 221 12.47 -4.35 -4.34
CA LYS A 221 12.36 -4.18 -5.80
C LYS A 221 11.68 -5.37 -6.48
N SER A 222 11.91 -6.58 -5.99
CA SER A 222 11.28 -7.82 -6.49
C SER A 222 9.75 -7.73 -6.42
N ILE A 223 9.21 -7.25 -5.30
CA ILE A 223 7.78 -7.14 -5.04
C ILE A 223 7.17 -5.98 -5.82
N LEU A 224 7.82 -4.81 -5.81
CA LEU A 224 7.34 -3.66 -6.56
C LEU A 224 7.32 -3.94 -8.07
N THR A 225 8.33 -4.61 -8.60
CA THR A 225 8.37 -5.03 -10.01
C THR A 225 7.17 -5.91 -10.34
N GLN A 226 6.84 -6.85 -9.47
CA GLN A 226 5.68 -7.73 -9.66
C GLN A 226 4.36 -6.94 -9.64
N PHE A 227 4.18 -5.99 -8.74
CA PHE A 227 2.97 -5.16 -8.72
C PHE A 227 2.79 -4.33 -10.00
N LEU A 228 3.89 -3.77 -10.53
CA LEU A 228 3.86 -2.92 -11.72
C LEU A 228 3.69 -3.74 -13.02
N LYS A 229 4.31 -4.93 -13.09
CA LYS A 229 4.32 -5.79 -14.29
C LYS A 229 3.23 -6.86 -14.32
N ALA A 230 2.38 -6.97 -13.29
CA ALA A 230 1.34 -8.01 -13.21
C ALA A 230 0.37 -8.01 -14.41
N GLY A 231 0.22 -6.89 -15.13
CA GLY A 231 -0.69 -6.80 -16.28
C GLY A 231 -2.16 -6.78 -15.87
N PHE A 232 -3.04 -6.86 -16.85
CA PHE A 232 -4.48 -7.02 -16.62
C PHE A 232 -5.11 -7.98 -17.62
N ILE A 233 -6.14 -8.70 -17.19
CA ILE A 233 -6.99 -9.52 -18.06
C ILE A 233 -8.21 -8.70 -18.45
N TYR A 234 -8.47 -8.60 -19.76
CA TYR A 234 -9.68 -8.02 -20.33
C TYR A 234 -10.18 -8.93 -21.45
N LYS A 235 -11.48 -9.29 -21.44
CA LYS A 235 -12.09 -10.23 -22.41
C LYS A 235 -11.24 -11.50 -22.63
N HIS A 236 -10.77 -12.13 -21.55
CA HIS A 236 -9.93 -13.33 -21.58
C HIS A 236 -8.51 -13.18 -22.18
N HIS A 237 -8.11 -11.97 -22.60
CA HIS A 237 -6.76 -11.70 -23.06
C HIS A 237 -5.90 -11.05 -21.97
N LEU A 238 -4.69 -11.57 -21.78
CA LEU A 238 -3.67 -10.97 -20.91
C LEU A 238 -3.02 -9.79 -21.64
N ASN A 239 -3.12 -8.61 -21.05
CA ASN A 239 -2.51 -7.39 -21.56
C ASN A 239 -1.39 -6.94 -20.61
N PRO A 240 -0.14 -6.79 -21.10
CA PRO A 240 0.96 -6.33 -20.27
C PRO A 240 0.79 -4.83 -19.93
N THR A 241 1.15 -4.46 -18.71
CA THR A 241 1.19 -3.04 -18.30
C THR A 241 2.56 -2.48 -18.61
N LYS A 242 2.67 -1.59 -19.60
CA LYS A 242 3.94 -0.96 -20.02
C LYS A 242 4.29 0.30 -19.21
N ALA A 243 3.31 0.99 -18.63
CA ALA A 243 3.48 2.21 -17.85
C ALA A 243 2.36 2.36 -16.82
N GLY A 244 2.58 3.23 -15.81
CA GLY A 244 1.59 3.56 -14.79
C GLY A 244 1.48 2.54 -13.66
N THR A 245 0.65 2.87 -12.68
CA THR A 245 0.26 1.96 -11.59
C THR A 245 -1.17 1.51 -11.82
N PRO A 246 -1.50 0.23 -11.59
CA PRO A 246 -2.85 -0.24 -11.80
C PRO A 246 -3.85 0.56 -10.95
N GLN A 247 -4.82 1.16 -11.63
CA GLN A 247 -5.91 1.89 -11.01
C GLN A 247 -6.81 0.91 -10.25
N GLY A 248 -6.74 0.93 -8.92
CA GLY A 248 -7.43 -0.02 -8.04
C GLY A 248 -6.50 -0.80 -7.09
N GLY A 249 -5.19 -0.65 -7.23
CA GLY A 249 -4.23 -1.12 -6.23
C GLY A 249 -4.28 -0.30 -4.95
N ILE A 250 -4.19 -0.96 -3.79
CA ILE A 250 -4.22 -0.29 -2.47
C ILE A 250 -2.96 0.56 -2.27
N ILE A 251 -1.84 0.14 -2.83
CA ILE A 251 -0.55 0.81 -2.72
C ILE A 251 -0.40 1.97 -3.73
N SER A 252 -1.20 2.00 -4.80
CA SER A 252 -1.08 2.97 -5.89
C SER A 252 -1.15 4.44 -5.44
N PRO A 253 -2.04 4.86 -4.51
CA PRO A 253 -2.07 6.24 -4.02
C PRO A 253 -0.78 6.67 -3.31
N ILE A 254 -0.15 5.78 -2.53
CA ILE A 254 1.12 6.08 -1.85
C ILE A 254 2.25 6.21 -2.87
N LEU A 255 2.28 5.34 -3.88
CA LEU A 255 3.27 5.44 -4.95
C LEU A 255 3.12 6.76 -5.72
N ALA A 256 1.89 7.17 -6.05
CA ALA A 256 1.61 8.43 -6.71
C ALA A 256 2.06 9.63 -5.86
N ASN A 257 1.76 9.62 -4.56
CA ASN A 257 2.24 10.64 -3.64
C ASN A 257 3.78 10.69 -3.69
N MET A 258 4.48 9.57 -3.44
CA MET A 258 5.95 9.56 -3.46
C MET A 258 6.57 10.02 -4.80
N THR A 259 5.89 9.81 -5.93
CA THR A 259 6.34 10.32 -7.24
C THR A 259 6.20 11.82 -7.39
N GLY A 260 5.15 12.41 -6.84
CA GLY A 260 4.92 13.86 -6.91
C GLY A 260 5.94 14.64 -6.08
N TRP A 261 6.30 14.14 -4.89
CA TRP A 261 7.10 14.89 -3.91
C TRP A 261 8.59 14.91 -4.20
N TYR A 262 9.14 13.92 -4.92
CA TYR A 262 10.59 13.86 -5.14
C TYR A 262 11.13 14.97 -6.05
N ARG A 263 10.25 15.72 -6.73
CA ARG A 263 10.64 16.87 -7.56
C ARG A 263 10.90 18.14 -6.75
N GLU A 264 10.44 18.24 -5.50
CA GLU A 264 10.67 19.43 -4.65
C GLU A 264 11.88 19.28 -3.71
N VAL A 265 12.56 18.12 -3.71
CA VAL A 265 13.73 17.85 -2.86
C VAL A 265 15.07 18.02 -3.60
N ALA A 266 15.05 18.60 -4.81
CA ALA A 266 16.27 19.12 -5.41
C ALA A 266 16.63 20.41 -4.66
N PRO A 267 17.80 20.49 -3.99
CA PRO A 267 18.26 21.76 -3.43
C PRO A 267 18.42 22.75 -4.58
N CYS A 268 17.85 23.95 -4.42
CA CYS A 268 18.33 25.14 -5.09
C CYS A 268 19.80 25.38 -4.71
#